data_AF-A0A8C6E648-F1
#
_entry.id   AF-A0A8C6E648-F1
#
_cell.length_a   1.000
_cell.length_b   1.000
_cell.length_c   1.000
_cell.angle_alpha   90.00
_cell.angle_beta   90.00
_cell.angle_gamma   90.00
#
_symmetry.space_group_name_H-M   'P 1'
#
loop_
_entity.id
_entity.type
_entity.pdbx_description
1 polymer ?
#
loop_
_entity_poly.entity_id
_entity_poly.type
_entity_poly.pdbx_seq_one_letter_code
_entity_poly.pdbx_strand_id
1 'polypeptide(L)'
;MEKIPEEGPALIIFYHGAIPIDFYYFMAKIFIQKGRTCRVVADHFVFKIPGFSLLLDVFCAIHGPREKCVEILQSGHLLAISPGGVREALMSDETYNLVWGNRKGFAQVAIDAKVPIIPMFTQNIREGFRSLGGTNEGCCSSSD
;
A
#
# COMPACT_ATOMS: atom_id res chain seq x y z
N MET A 1 10.94 -11.69 -4.36
CA MET A 1 11.74 -10.85 -5.27
C MET A 1 11.78 -11.41 -6.68
N GLU A 2 11.94 -12.72 -6.85
CA GLU A 2 11.89 -13.40 -8.17
C GLU A 2 10.61 -13.11 -8.97
N LYS A 3 9.47 -12.94 -8.30
CA LYS A 3 8.18 -12.61 -8.93
C LYS A 3 8.07 -11.17 -9.42
N ILE A 4 8.99 -10.27 -9.02
CA ILE A 4 8.99 -8.88 -9.49
C ILE A 4 9.72 -8.85 -10.83
N PRO A 5 9.08 -8.40 -11.92
CA PRO A 5 9.66 -8.48 -13.25
C PRO A 5 10.89 -7.57 -13.36
N GLU A 6 11.89 -8.01 -14.11
CA GLU A 6 13.10 -7.21 -14.40
C GLU A 6 12.77 -6.01 -15.30
N GLU A 7 11.80 -6.16 -16.21
CA GLU A 7 11.33 -5.12 -17.12
C GLU A 7 9.80 -5.11 -17.22
N GLY A 8 9.23 -4.01 -17.67
CA GLY A 8 7.78 -3.89 -17.87
C GLY A 8 6.97 -3.72 -16.58
N PRO A 9 5.66 -3.47 -16.70
CA PRO A 9 4.85 -3.02 -15.58
C PRO A 9 4.22 -4.15 -14.77
N ALA A 10 3.95 -3.86 -13.50
CA ALA A 10 3.15 -4.72 -12.63
C ALA A 10 2.47 -3.88 -11.54
N LEU A 11 1.26 -4.30 -11.16
CA LEU A 11 0.54 -3.71 -10.05
C LEU A 11 0.77 -4.53 -8.78
N ILE A 12 1.45 -3.95 -7.80
CA ILE A 12 1.68 -4.56 -6.49
C ILE A 12 0.51 -4.19 -5.57
N ILE A 13 -0.14 -5.21 -5.01
CA ILE A 13 -1.21 -5.02 -4.03
C ILE A 13 -0.69 -5.48 -2.68
N PHE A 14 -0.66 -4.56 -1.72
CA PHE A 14 -0.07 -4.82 -0.41
C PHE A 14 -1.01 -4.41 0.72
N TYR A 15 -0.82 -5.05 1.87
CA TYR A 15 -1.54 -4.78 3.10
C TYR A 15 -1.04 -3.49 3.77
N HIS A 16 -1.94 -2.65 4.29
CA HIS A 16 -1.53 -1.45 5.01
C HIS A 16 -1.28 -1.73 6.51
N GLY A 17 -0.01 -1.72 6.93
CA GLY A 17 0.36 -1.63 8.34
C GLY A 17 0.06 -0.26 8.95
N ALA A 18 0.15 -0.12 10.28
CA ALA A 18 0.00 1.18 10.95
C ALA A 18 1.01 2.20 10.43
N ILE A 19 2.25 1.73 10.23
CA ILE A 19 3.31 2.40 9.47
C ILE A 19 3.81 1.41 8.43
N PRO A 20 3.82 1.72 7.12
CA PRO A 20 4.15 0.77 6.05
C PRO A 20 5.68 0.60 5.88
N ILE A 21 6.39 0.30 6.96
CA ILE A 21 7.87 0.16 6.98
C ILE A 21 8.31 -1.01 6.10
N ASP A 22 7.55 -2.09 6.11
CA ASP A 22 7.76 -3.26 5.26
C ASP A 22 7.76 -2.89 3.76
N PHE A 23 6.87 -1.99 3.36
CA PHE A 23 6.80 -1.48 2.00
C PHE A 23 8.03 -0.62 1.65
N TYR A 24 8.55 0.18 2.59
CA TYR A 24 9.80 0.94 2.37
C TYR A 24 11.00 0.03 2.15
N TYR A 25 11.15 -1.03 2.97
CA TYR A 25 12.21 -2.02 2.74
C TYR A 25 12.02 -2.78 1.44
N PHE A 26 10.78 -3.07 1.06
CA PHE A 26 10.48 -3.68 -0.23
C PHE A 26 10.89 -2.78 -1.40
N MET A 27 10.58 -1.48 -1.36
CA MET A 27 11.03 -0.51 -2.35
C MET A 27 12.55 -0.43 -2.43
N ALA A 28 13.24 -0.34 -1.28
CA ALA A 28 14.70 -0.33 -1.24
C ALA A 28 15.30 -1.60 -1.85
N LYS A 29 14.69 -2.77 -1.59
CA LYS A 29 15.14 -4.05 -2.14
C LYS A 29 14.92 -4.13 -3.65
N ILE A 30 13.80 -3.63 -4.18
CA ILE A 30 13.59 -3.50 -5.64
C ILE A 30 14.68 -2.62 -6.24
N PHE A 31 14.96 -1.46 -5.63
CA PHE A 31 15.95 -0.54 -6.15
C PHE A 31 17.36 -1.14 -6.15
N ILE A 32 17.80 -1.71 -5.02
CA ILE A 32 19.15 -2.27 -4.87
C ILE A 32 19.35 -3.50 -5.76
N GLN A 33 18.34 -4.38 -5.88
CA GLN A 33 18.51 -5.67 -6.57
C GLN A 33 18.18 -5.61 -8.06
N LYS A 34 17.30 -4.69 -8.48
CA LYS A 34 16.78 -4.63 -9.85
C LYS A 34 17.01 -3.29 -10.53
N GLY A 35 17.49 -2.27 -9.81
CA GLY A 35 17.67 -0.92 -10.34
C GLY A 35 16.35 -0.23 -10.71
N ARG A 36 15.20 -0.71 -10.19
CA ARG A 36 13.87 -0.19 -10.52
C ARG A 36 13.30 0.63 -9.38
N THR A 37 12.45 1.59 -9.71
CA THR A 37 11.61 2.29 -8.74
C THR A 37 10.20 1.71 -8.77
N CYS A 38 9.53 1.75 -7.62
CA CYS A 38 8.12 1.41 -7.48
C CYS A 38 7.38 2.65 -7.01
N ARG A 39 6.40 3.11 -7.79
CA ARG A 39 5.55 4.24 -7.39
C ARG A 39 4.48 3.73 -6.44
N VAL A 40 4.06 4.55 -5.49
CA VAL A 40 3.00 4.18 -4.53
C VAL A 40 1.87 5.18 -4.55
N VAL A 41 0.62 4.70 -4.51
CA VAL A 41 -0.53 5.58 -4.37
C VAL A 41 -0.73 5.93 -2.90
N ALA A 42 -0.69 7.23 -2.59
CA ALA A 42 -0.95 7.74 -1.24
C ALA A 42 -2.27 8.51 -1.18
N ASP A 43 -2.90 8.51 -0.01
CA ASP A 43 -4.10 9.30 0.23
C ASP A 43 -3.79 10.81 0.13
N HIS A 44 -4.74 11.58 -0.38
CA HIS A 44 -4.60 13.03 -0.56
C HIS A 44 -4.23 13.77 0.73
N PHE A 45 -4.71 13.30 1.88
CA PHE A 45 -4.40 13.91 3.17
C PHE A 45 -2.90 13.87 3.50
N VAL A 46 -2.16 12.84 3.09
CA VAL A 46 -0.74 12.69 3.43
C VAL A 46 0.09 13.84 2.83
N PHE A 47 -0.28 14.32 1.65
CA PHE A 47 0.35 15.47 0.99
C PHE A 47 0.11 16.81 1.71
N LYS A 48 -0.83 16.86 2.67
CA LYS A 48 -1.13 18.06 3.46
C LYS A 48 -0.38 18.09 4.80
N ILE A 49 0.32 17.02 5.17
CA ILE A 49 1.05 16.94 6.44
C ILE A 49 2.38 17.70 6.30
N PRO A 50 2.62 18.75 7.10
CA PRO A 50 3.90 19.47 7.06
C PRO A 50 5.08 18.55 7.38
N GLY A 51 6.14 18.64 6.58
CA GLY A 51 7.36 17.84 6.74
C GLY A 51 7.35 16.48 6.02
N PHE A 52 6.24 16.06 5.42
CA PHE A 52 6.14 14.78 4.70
C PHE A 52 6.47 14.87 3.20
N SER A 53 6.65 16.07 2.63
CA SER A 53 6.94 16.24 1.20
C SER A 53 8.18 15.48 0.75
N LEU A 54 9.30 15.61 1.48
CA LEU A 54 10.54 14.89 1.18
C LEU A 54 10.36 13.37 1.21
N LEU A 55 9.59 12.87 2.19
CA LEU A 55 9.30 11.45 2.33
C LEU A 55 8.48 10.93 1.14
N LEU A 56 7.46 11.68 0.74
CA LEU A 56 6.60 11.36 -0.39
C LEU A 56 7.37 11.36 -1.71
N ASP A 57 8.27 12.32 -1.91
CA ASP A 57 9.12 12.40 -3.09
C ASP A 57 10.09 11.21 -3.17
N VAL A 58 10.75 10.86 -2.06
CA VAL A 58 11.65 9.69 -1.98
C VAL A 58 10.92 8.39 -2.31
N PHE A 59 9.68 8.22 -1.81
CA PHE A 59 8.88 7.03 -2.09
C PHE A 59 8.08 7.11 -3.39
N CYS A 60 8.31 8.12 -4.24
CA CYS A 60 7.60 8.30 -5.50
C CYS A 60 6.07 8.23 -5.32
N ALA A 61 5.59 8.81 -4.21
CA ALA A 61 4.18 8.78 -3.85
C ALA A 61 3.38 9.68 -4.80
N ILE A 62 2.31 9.14 -5.35
CA ILE A 62 1.44 9.86 -6.28
C ILE A 62 0.05 10.04 -5.68
N HIS A 63 -0.60 11.13 -6.06
CA HIS A 63 -2.04 11.23 -5.94
C HIS A 63 -2.70 10.24 -6.91
N GLY A 64 -3.78 9.58 -6.49
CA GLY A 64 -4.30 8.37 -7.12
C GLY A 64 -5.61 8.47 -7.91
N PRO A 65 -5.80 9.41 -8.85
CA PRO A 65 -6.85 9.19 -9.84
C PRO A 65 -6.49 7.95 -10.67
N ARG A 66 -7.50 7.14 -10.99
CA ARG A 66 -7.34 5.83 -11.64
C ARG A 66 -6.59 5.93 -12.96
N GLU A 67 -6.87 6.99 -13.71
CA GLU A 67 -6.31 7.28 -15.02
C GLU A 67 -4.79 7.46 -14.92
N LYS A 68 -4.31 8.14 -13.86
CA LYS A 68 -2.88 8.32 -13.63
C LYS A 68 -2.18 7.01 -13.27
N CYS A 69 -2.86 6.14 -12.49
CA CYS A 69 -2.34 4.81 -12.20
C CYS A 69 -2.17 3.98 -13.48
N VAL A 70 -3.15 4.02 -14.38
CA VAL A 70 -3.10 3.33 -15.68
C VAL A 70 -1.96 3.89 -16.55
N GLU A 71 -1.82 5.22 -16.65
CA GLU A 71 -0.75 5.87 -17.41
C GLU A 71 0.65 5.44 -16.94
N ILE A 72 0.86 5.38 -15.62
CA ILE A 72 2.12 4.95 -15.00
C ILE A 72 2.45 3.50 -15.35
N LEU A 73 1.46 2.62 -15.26
CA LEU A 73 1.61 1.21 -15.60
C LEU A 73 1.88 1.05 -17.10
N GLN A 74 1.14 1.75 -17.97
CA GLN A 74 1.37 1.71 -19.42
C GLN A 74 2.75 2.25 -19.82
N SER A 75 3.33 3.14 -19.00
CA SER A 75 4.70 3.64 -19.17
C SER A 75 5.78 2.64 -18.71
N GLY A 76 5.40 1.43 -18.29
CA GLY A 76 6.34 0.37 -17.92
C GLY A 76 6.81 0.40 -16.46
N HIS A 77 6.22 1.24 -15.61
CA HIS A 77 6.62 1.33 -14.21
C HIS A 77 5.92 0.29 -13.32
N LEU A 78 6.54 -0.01 -12.18
CA LEU A 78 5.89 -0.71 -11.08
C LEU A 78 5.03 0.29 -10.30
N LEU A 79 3.80 -0.11 -9.96
CA LEU A 79 2.88 0.69 -9.15
C LEU A 79 2.40 -0.15 -7.97
N ALA A 80 2.34 0.44 -6.77
CA ALA A 80 1.82 -0.19 -5.58
C ALA A 80 0.57 0.52 -5.06
N ILE A 81 -0.44 -0.27 -4.69
CA ILE A 81 -1.68 0.21 -4.09
C ILE A 81 -1.97 -0.66 -2.86
N SER A 82 -2.27 -0.01 -1.74
CA SER A 82 -2.98 -0.66 -0.65
C SER A 82 -4.48 -0.33 -0.74
N PRO A 83 -5.35 -1.30 -1.07
CA PRO A 83 -6.78 -1.04 -1.24
C PRO A 83 -7.44 -0.56 0.06
N GLY A 84 -7.00 -1.09 1.20
CA GLY A 84 -7.49 -0.71 2.52
C GLY A 84 -7.09 0.70 2.95
N GLY A 85 -5.92 1.18 2.48
CA GLY A 85 -5.43 2.54 2.69
C GLY A 85 -5.40 2.94 4.18
N VAL A 86 -5.65 4.22 4.46
CA VAL A 86 -5.62 4.76 5.84
C VAL A 86 -6.61 4.04 6.78
N ARG A 87 -7.75 3.57 6.28
CA ARG A 87 -8.73 2.84 7.11
C ARG A 87 -8.17 1.51 7.58
N GLU A 88 -7.55 0.73 6.70
CA GLU A 88 -6.86 -0.51 7.06
C GLU A 88 -5.68 -0.22 7.97
N ALA A 89 -4.90 0.84 7.67
CA ALA A 89 -3.80 1.27 8.52
C ALA A 89 -4.25 1.46 9.98
N LEU A 90 -5.39 2.11 10.19
CA LEU A 90 -5.88 2.49 11.53
C LEU A 90 -6.65 1.38 12.24
N MET A 91 -7.35 0.50 11.52
CA MET A 91 -8.37 -0.39 12.09
C MET A 91 -7.98 -1.87 12.13
N SER A 92 -6.91 -2.28 11.45
CA SER A 92 -6.49 -3.68 11.47
C SER A 92 -5.66 -4.02 12.71
N ASP A 93 -5.37 -5.29 12.92
CA ASP A 93 -4.61 -5.79 14.07
C ASP A 93 -3.67 -6.94 13.64
N GLU A 94 -3.06 -7.63 14.59
CA GLU A 94 -2.17 -8.78 14.35
C GLU A 94 -2.83 -9.97 13.65
N THR A 95 -4.16 -9.96 13.45
CA THR A 95 -4.87 -11.01 12.68
C THR A 95 -4.82 -10.76 11.17
N TYR A 96 -4.33 -9.60 10.73
CA TYR A 96 -4.18 -9.23 9.31
C TYR A 96 -5.49 -9.21 8.51
N ASN A 97 -6.61 -8.91 9.16
CA ASN A 97 -7.89 -8.74 8.49
C ASN A 97 -7.83 -7.64 7.42
N LEU A 98 -8.22 -7.98 6.19
CA LEU A 98 -8.26 -7.04 5.07
C LEU A 98 -9.46 -6.08 5.21
N VAL A 99 -9.19 -4.78 5.28
CA VAL A 99 -10.23 -3.74 5.48
C VAL A 99 -10.48 -2.97 4.20
N TRP A 100 -10.78 -3.68 3.12
CA TRP A 100 -10.97 -3.08 1.78
C TRP A 100 -12.38 -2.54 1.57
N GLY A 101 -13.37 -3.11 2.27
CA GLY A 101 -14.79 -2.83 2.04
C GLY A 101 -15.18 -3.10 0.58
N ASN A 102 -15.84 -2.14 -0.06
CA ASN A 102 -16.25 -2.23 -1.47
C ASN A 102 -15.21 -1.65 -2.46
N ARG A 103 -13.99 -1.35 -2.01
CA ARG A 103 -12.96 -0.73 -2.87
C ARG A 103 -12.40 -1.74 -3.86
N LYS A 104 -12.85 -1.64 -5.11
CA LYS A 104 -12.42 -2.50 -6.23
C LYS A 104 -11.66 -1.74 -7.33
N GLY A 105 -11.34 -0.46 -7.10
CA GLY A 105 -10.70 0.41 -8.09
C GLY A 105 -9.35 -0.13 -8.60
N PHE A 106 -8.54 -0.75 -7.73
CA PHE A 106 -7.27 -1.35 -8.10
C PHE A 106 -7.43 -2.48 -9.14
N ALA A 107 -8.51 -3.26 -9.06
CA ALA A 107 -8.78 -4.32 -10.03
C ALA A 107 -9.10 -3.73 -11.41
N GLN A 108 -9.89 -2.63 -11.45
CA GLN A 108 -10.14 -1.91 -12.69
C GLN A 108 -8.85 -1.32 -13.28
N VAL A 109 -7.96 -0.76 -12.45
CA VAL A 109 -6.63 -0.30 -12.90
C VAL A 109 -5.84 -1.41 -13.58
N ALA A 110 -5.81 -2.61 -12.99
CA ALA A 110 -5.10 -3.75 -13.58
C ALA A 110 -5.71 -4.19 -14.92
N ILE A 111 -7.04 -4.21 -15.02
CA ILE A 111 -7.77 -4.52 -16.25
C ILE A 111 -7.45 -3.50 -17.34
N ASP A 112 -7.58 -2.22 -17.03
CA ASP A 112 -7.39 -1.12 -17.98
C ASP A 112 -5.93 -1.04 -18.48
N ALA A 113 -4.97 -1.23 -17.57
CA ALA A 113 -3.55 -1.26 -17.90
C ALA A 113 -3.07 -2.58 -18.50
N LYS A 114 -3.87 -3.65 -18.42
CA LYS A 114 -3.54 -5.02 -18.86
C LYS A 114 -2.25 -5.55 -18.22
N VAL A 115 -2.11 -5.36 -16.92
CA VAL A 115 -0.90 -5.74 -16.16
C VAL A 115 -1.21 -6.82 -15.12
N PRO A 116 -0.23 -7.64 -14.73
CA PRO A 116 -0.41 -8.59 -13.65
C PRO A 116 -0.55 -7.88 -12.30
N ILE A 117 -1.36 -8.49 -11.41
CA ILE A 117 -1.37 -8.15 -9.99
C ILE A 117 -0.38 -9.06 -9.26
N ILE A 118 0.54 -8.47 -8.50
CA ILE A 118 1.46 -9.18 -7.61
C ILE A 118 1.04 -8.88 -6.17
N PRO A 119 0.45 -9.84 -5.44
CA PRO A 119 0.17 -9.65 -4.04
C PRO A 119 1.48 -9.65 -3.23
N MET A 120 1.59 -8.69 -2.32
CA MET A 120 2.66 -8.60 -1.33
C MET A 120 2.06 -8.75 0.07
N PHE A 121 2.66 -9.62 0.85
CA PHE A 121 2.31 -9.84 2.26
C PHE A 121 3.60 -9.91 3.08
N THR A 122 3.55 -9.33 4.27
CA THR A 122 4.62 -9.38 5.26
C THR A 122 4.03 -9.75 6.61
N GLN A 123 4.84 -10.40 7.43
CA GLN A 123 4.51 -10.70 8.82
C GLN A 123 5.18 -9.67 9.72
N ASN A 124 4.65 -9.51 10.92
CA ASN A 124 5.15 -8.65 12.00
C ASN A 124 4.94 -7.13 11.82
N ILE A 125 4.28 -6.67 10.75
CA ILE A 125 4.07 -5.23 10.49
C ILE A 125 3.03 -4.59 11.42
N ARG A 126 2.23 -5.38 12.15
CA ARG A 126 1.21 -4.90 13.12
C ARG A 126 1.68 -4.95 14.57
N GLU A 127 2.79 -5.63 14.81
CA GLU A 127 3.37 -5.94 16.12
C GLU A 127 4.34 -4.83 16.54
N GLY A 128 5.04 -4.22 15.58
CA GLY A 128 5.99 -3.13 15.83
C GLY A 128 5.33 -1.78 16.11
N PHE A 129 4.14 -1.50 15.54
CA PHE A 129 3.47 -0.20 15.64
C PHE A 129 1.97 -0.37 15.85
N ARG A 130 1.46 0.21 16.95
CA ARG A 130 0.03 0.23 17.24
C ARG A 130 -0.64 1.42 16.57
N SER A 131 -1.87 1.21 16.13
CA SER A 131 -2.73 2.27 15.60
C SER A 131 -3.51 2.93 16.72
N LEU A 132 -3.77 4.24 16.60
CA LEU A 132 -4.52 5.00 17.60
C LEU A 132 -6.05 4.81 17.48
N GLY A 133 -6.53 4.18 16.41
CA GLY A 133 -7.93 3.77 16.24
C GLY A 133 -8.13 2.38 16.84
N GLY A 134 -8.43 2.29 18.13
CA GLY A 134 -8.38 1.03 18.87
C GLY A 134 -9.38 -0.05 18.41
N THR A 135 -9.00 -1.31 18.59
CA THR A 135 -9.91 -2.43 18.86
C THR A 135 -10.07 -2.54 20.38
N ASN A 136 -10.94 -1.72 20.96
CA ASN A 136 -11.48 -2.01 22.29
C ASN A 136 -12.53 -3.12 22.14
N GLU A 137 -12.12 -4.38 22.12
CA GLU A 137 -13.01 -5.51 22.44
C GLU A 137 -13.12 -5.70 23.97
N GLY A 138 -13.35 -4.60 24.71
CA GLY A 138 -13.38 -4.59 26.17
C GLY A 138 -14.64 -3.99 26.81
N CYS A 139 -15.66 -3.60 26.02
CA CYS A 139 -16.84 -2.90 26.56
C CYS A 139 -18.17 -3.64 26.40
N CYS A 140 -18.16 -4.95 26.15
CA CYS A 140 -19.37 -5.79 26.11
C CYS A 140 -19.19 -7.09 26.91
N SER A 141 -18.89 -6.98 28.21
CA SER A 141 -19.18 -7.99 29.24
C SER A 141 -18.93 -7.32 30.59
N SER A 142 -19.93 -6.81 31.29
CA SER A 142 -20.80 -7.62 32.15
C SER A 142 -21.93 -6.72 32.64
N SER A 143 -23.17 -7.12 32.44
CA SER A 143 -24.33 -6.64 33.19
C SER A 143 -25.27 -7.83 33.32
N ASP A 144 -24.93 -8.68 34.28
CA ASP A 144 -25.85 -9.57 34.99
C ASP A 144 -25.60 -9.38 36.49
#